data_AF-A0A2E0X647-F1
#
_entry.id   AF-A0A2E0X647-F1
#
_cell.length_a   1.000
_cell.length_b   1.000
_cell.length_c   1.000
_cell.angle_alpha   90.00
_cell.angle_beta   90.00
_cell.angle_gamma   90.00
#
_symmetry.space_group_name_H-M   'P 1'
#
loop_
_entity.id
_entity.type
_entity.pdbx_description
1 polymer ?
#
loop_
_entity_poly.entity_id
_entity_poly.type
_entity_poly.pdbx_seq_one_letter_code
_entity_poly.pdbx_strand_id
1 'polypeptide(L)'
;MAAIYPIPGFAEPFSSLSHLLGAGLFLVLAPFLFRRGLGCNLRTTGLVVFAFGTVFLLSMSGTYHLLEDGGTARRVLRMLDHAAIFVLIACSFTPIHIILFRGWGRWGVLALVWGFAVTAITLKMVFFDEMPQAVGLSLYLGMGWIGAGSGIALMRRYGFRFAEPILWGGVAYSVGALMEAFKWPTLIPGVIGPHEVFHIAVLIGLAFHWSFVFAVADGGRGLQIPATARRRAGAADDGAETATAPAPTGVR
;
A
#
# COMPACT_ATOMS: atom_id res chain seq x y z
N MET A 1 -16.39 0.80 25.06
CA MET A 1 -16.51 1.58 23.83
C MET A 1 -17.98 1.92 23.64
N ALA A 2 -18.33 3.15 23.24
CA ALA A 2 -19.72 3.48 22.91
C ALA A 2 -20.12 2.68 21.66
N ALA A 3 -21.33 2.11 21.66
CA ALA A 3 -21.86 1.43 20.49
C ALA A 3 -22.01 2.43 19.33
N ILE A 4 -21.63 2.03 18.11
CA ILE A 4 -21.84 2.85 16.90
C ILE A 4 -23.33 2.92 16.61
N TYR A 5 -23.82 4.08 16.17
CA TYR A 5 -25.21 4.25 15.77
C TYR A 5 -25.41 3.73 14.34
N PRO A 6 -26.12 2.60 14.14
CA PRO A 6 -26.43 2.11 12.81
C PRO A 6 -27.51 3.00 12.15
N ILE A 7 -27.49 3.04 10.82
CA ILE A 7 -28.55 3.63 9.99
C ILE A 7 -29.14 2.49 9.16
N PRO A 8 -30.45 2.44 8.85
CA PRO A 8 -31.02 1.36 8.05
C PRO A 8 -30.19 1.09 6.77
N GLY A 9 -29.69 -0.13 6.63
CA GLY A 9 -28.81 -0.55 5.54
C GLY A 9 -27.31 -0.34 5.76
N PHE A 10 -26.87 0.27 6.86
CA PHE A 10 -25.46 0.50 7.23
C PHE A 10 -25.22 0.13 8.70
N ALA A 11 -24.56 -1.00 8.94
CA ALA A 11 -24.17 -1.39 10.29
C ALA A 11 -23.16 -0.42 10.91
N GLU A 12 -22.15 -0.02 10.12
CA GLU A 12 -21.11 0.93 10.53
C GLU A 12 -20.98 2.04 9.47
N PRO A 13 -21.86 3.08 9.53
CA PRO A 13 -22.06 4.01 8.41
C PRO A 13 -20.80 4.76 7.99
N PHE A 14 -20.02 5.27 8.94
CA PHE A 14 -18.82 6.05 8.64
C PHE A 14 -17.76 5.18 7.96
N SER A 15 -17.45 4.02 8.54
CA SER A 15 -16.47 3.06 8.02
C SER A 15 -16.84 2.57 6.62
N SER A 16 -18.12 2.27 6.40
CA SER A 16 -18.63 1.85 5.10
C SER A 16 -18.54 2.97 4.05
N LEU A 17 -19.14 4.14 4.33
CA LEU A 17 -19.21 5.23 3.36
C LEU A 17 -17.83 5.80 3.02
N SER A 18 -16.96 5.98 4.01
CA SER A 18 -15.61 6.52 3.77
C SER A 18 -14.83 5.66 2.78
N HIS A 19 -14.87 4.33 2.93
CA HIS A 19 -14.17 3.42 2.04
C HIS A 19 -14.88 3.22 0.71
N LEU A 20 -16.21 3.12 0.64
CA LEU A 20 -16.93 3.02 -0.65
C LEU A 20 -16.77 4.28 -1.50
N LEU A 21 -16.84 5.48 -0.89
CA LEU A 21 -16.59 6.73 -1.59
C LEU A 21 -15.13 6.81 -2.06
N GLY A 22 -14.18 6.37 -1.23
CA GLY A 22 -12.78 6.23 -1.61
C GLY A 22 -12.60 5.29 -2.80
N ALA A 23 -13.26 4.13 -2.80
CA ALA A 23 -13.20 3.15 -3.89
C ALA A 23 -13.69 3.77 -5.21
N GLY A 24 -14.83 4.47 -5.17
CA GLY A 24 -15.37 5.20 -6.32
C GLY A 24 -14.41 6.28 -6.83
N LEU A 25 -13.82 7.07 -5.93
CA LEU A 25 -12.84 8.09 -6.29
C LEU A 25 -11.62 7.49 -7.00
N PHE A 26 -10.97 6.48 -6.40
CA PHE A 26 -9.78 5.87 -7.00
C PHE A 26 -10.08 5.09 -8.28
N LEU A 27 -11.28 4.53 -8.42
CA LEU A 27 -11.74 3.93 -9.67
C LEU A 27 -11.84 4.98 -10.78
N VAL A 28 -12.36 6.17 -10.50
CA VAL A 28 -12.41 7.30 -11.45
C VAL A 28 -11.00 7.82 -11.77
N LEU A 29 -10.08 7.81 -10.80
CA LEU A 29 -8.69 8.24 -11.01
C LEU A 29 -7.84 7.23 -11.80
N ALA A 30 -8.17 5.93 -11.76
CA ALA A 30 -7.36 4.87 -12.35
C ALA A 30 -7.09 5.04 -13.86
N PRO A 31 -8.07 5.41 -14.72
CA PRO A 31 -7.81 5.68 -16.14
C PRO A 31 -6.76 6.78 -16.38
N PHE A 32 -6.72 7.81 -15.53
CA PHE A 32 -5.71 8.87 -15.64
C PHE A 32 -4.32 8.33 -15.27
N LEU A 33 -4.24 7.47 -14.27
CA LEU A 33 -3.00 6.79 -13.90
C LEU A 33 -2.50 5.89 -15.04
N PHE A 34 -3.39 5.10 -15.65
CA PHE A 34 -3.04 4.19 -16.74
C PHE A 34 -2.54 4.95 -17.97
N ARG A 35 -3.18 6.07 -18.32
CA ARG A 35 -2.76 6.93 -19.43
C ARG A 35 -1.32 7.42 -19.28
N ARG A 36 -0.87 7.76 -18.07
CA ARG A 36 0.54 8.14 -17.84
C ARG A 36 1.51 6.97 -18.02
N GLY A 37 1.05 5.75 -17.72
CA GLY A 37 1.82 4.52 -17.85
C GLY A 37 2.09 4.04 -19.27
N LEU A 38 1.30 4.49 -20.25
CA LEU A 38 1.32 3.97 -21.63
C LEU A 38 2.72 4.01 -22.27
N GLY A 39 2.97 3.06 -23.17
CA GLY A 39 4.25 2.89 -23.88
C GLY A 39 5.28 1.99 -23.17
N CYS A 40 4.94 1.38 -22.03
CA CYS A 40 5.75 0.33 -21.41
C CYS A 40 4.85 -0.66 -20.67
N ASN A 41 4.74 -1.90 -21.17
CA ASN A 41 3.83 -2.91 -20.63
C ASN A 41 4.10 -3.18 -19.14
N LEU A 42 5.36 -3.38 -18.75
CA LEU A 42 5.71 -3.67 -17.37
C LEU A 42 5.29 -2.55 -16.41
N ARG A 43 5.48 -1.30 -16.82
CA ARG A 43 5.05 -0.12 -16.05
C ARG A 43 3.53 -0.08 -15.93
N THR A 44 2.81 -0.22 -17.05
CA THR A 44 1.35 -0.23 -17.04
C THR A 44 0.81 -1.35 -16.15
N THR A 45 1.38 -2.55 -16.21
CA THR A 45 1.00 -3.67 -15.33
C THR A 45 1.17 -3.31 -13.86
N GLY A 46 2.29 -2.70 -13.47
CA GLY A 46 2.50 -2.27 -12.09
C GLY A 46 1.47 -1.24 -11.61
N LEU A 47 1.07 -0.30 -12.48
CA LEU A 47 0.03 0.68 -12.19
C LEU A 47 -1.35 0.04 -12.07
N VAL A 48 -1.67 -0.93 -12.94
CA VAL A 48 -2.93 -1.71 -12.87
C VAL A 48 -3.01 -2.50 -11.58
N VAL A 49 -1.92 -3.17 -11.17
CA VAL A 49 -1.86 -3.92 -9.91
C VAL A 49 -2.11 -3.00 -8.72
N PHE A 50 -1.52 -1.80 -8.71
CA PHE A 50 -1.74 -0.82 -7.64
C PHE A 50 -3.17 -0.28 -7.60
N ALA A 51 -3.71 0.12 -8.75
CA ALA A 51 -5.08 0.63 -8.84
C ALA A 51 -6.11 -0.44 -8.46
N PHE A 52 -5.90 -1.69 -8.89
CA PHE A 52 -6.72 -2.83 -8.51
C PHE A 52 -6.70 -3.05 -7.00
N GLY A 53 -5.50 -3.18 -6.39
CA GLY A 53 -5.39 -3.41 -4.94
C GLY A 53 -6.05 -2.29 -4.12
N THR A 54 -5.95 -1.05 -4.61
CA THR A 54 -6.59 0.12 -4.01
C THR A 54 -8.11 0.01 -4.01
N VAL A 55 -8.71 -0.17 -5.18
CA VAL A 55 -10.17 -0.28 -5.32
C VAL A 55 -10.67 -1.54 -4.61
N PHE A 56 -9.92 -2.64 -4.66
CA PHE A 56 -10.26 -3.91 -4.03
C PHE A 56 -10.34 -3.78 -2.51
N LEU A 57 -9.30 -3.25 -1.84
CA LEU A 57 -9.35 -3.02 -0.38
C LEU A 57 -10.54 -2.17 0.01
N LEU A 58 -10.68 -1.00 -0.61
CA LEU A 58 -11.72 -0.05 -0.23
C LEU A 58 -13.12 -0.62 -0.48
N SER A 59 -13.30 -1.39 -1.56
CA SER A 59 -14.56 -2.08 -1.85
C SER A 59 -14.87 -3.18 -0.81
N MET A 60 -13.90 -4.06 -0.51
CA MET A 60 -14.11 -5.15 0.45
C MET A 60 -14.40 -4.62 1.85
N SER A 61 -13.64 -3.62 2.28
CA SER A 61 -13.81 -2.94 3.56
C SER A 61 -15.14 -2.22 3.66
N GLY A 62 -15.43 -1.36 2.68
CA GLY A 62 -16.68 -0.60 2.66
C GLY A 62 -17.93 -1.48 2.64
N THR A 63 -17.86 -2.60 1.89
CA THR A 63 -18.96 -3.58 1.83
C THR A 63 -19.05 -4.38 3.13
N TYR A 64 -17.94 -4.79 3.74
CA TYR A 64 -17.96 -5.48 5.05
C TYR A 64 -18.71 -4.66 6.11
N HIS A 65 -18.37 -3.38 6.26
CA HIS A 65 -19.00 -2.47 7.23
C HIS A 65 -20.45 -2.08 6.89
N LEU A 66 -20.87 -2.30 5.64
CA LEU A 66 -22.26 -2.09 5.22
C LEU A 66 -23.19 -3.16 5.82
N LEU A 67 -22.79 -4.44 5.75
CA LEU A 67 -23.65 -5.57 6.09
C LEU A 67 -23.99 -5.61 7.59
N GLU A 68 -25.21 -6.04 7.93
CA GLU A 68 -25.65 -6.29 9.31
C GLU A 68 -24.88 -7.43 9.98
N ASP A 69 -24.77 -7.36 11.30
CA ASP A 69 -24.16 -8.41 12.11
C ASP A 69 -24.91 -9.73 12.01
N GLY A 70 -24.15 -10.83 11.92
CA GLY A 70 -24.70 -12.19 11.85
C GLY A 70 -24.99 -12.63 10.42
N GLY A 71 -24.06 -13.38 9.82
CA GLY A 71 -24.27 -14.00 8.52
C GLY A 71 -22.97 -14.48 7.86
N THR A 72 -23.08 -15.51 7.02
CA THR A 72 -21.94 -16.06 6.27
C THR A 72 -21.34 -15.00 5.35
N ALA A 73 -22.16 -14.15 4.73
CA ALA A 73 -21.70 -13.08 3.84
C ALA A 73 -20.80 -12.05 4.58
N ARG A 74 -21.23 -11.54 5.74
CA ARG A 74 -20.41 -10.61 6.55
C ARG A 74 -19.12 -11.27 7.02
N ARG A 75 -19.16 -12.56 7.40
CA ARG A 75 -17.94 -13.31 7.78
C ARG A 75 -16.95 -13.38 6.62
N VAL A 76 -17.39 -13.76 5.42
CA VAL A 76 -16.53 -13.85 4.23
C VAL A 76 -15.96 -12.49 3.86
N LEU A 77 -16.79 -11.43 3.84
CA LEU A 77 -16.32 -10.08 3.54
C LEU A 77 -15.34 -9.55 4.58
N ARG A 78 -15.52 -9.88 5.86
CA ARG A 78 -14.56 -9.56 6.92
C ARG A 78 -13.20 -10.23 6.68
N MET A 79 -13.20 -11.48 6.24
CA MET A 79 -11.96 -12.19 5.88
C MET A 79 -11.30 -11.53 4.66
N LEU A 80 -12.07 -11.18 3.63
CA LEU A 80 -11.57 -10.50 2.44
C LEU A 80 -11.04 -9.10 2.75
N ASP A 81 -11.68 -8.35 3.63
CA ASP A 81 -11.24 -7.04 4.11
C ASP A 81 -9.85 -7.14 4.77
N HIS A 82 -9.67 -8.09 5.70
CA HIS A 82 -8.38 -8.32 6.35
C HIS A 82 -7.30 -8.82 5.38
N ALA A 83 -7.68 -9.64 4.40
CA ALA A 83 -6.77 -10.09 3.34
C ALA A 83 -6.34 -8.94 2.44
N ALA A 84 -7.28 -8.05 2.10
CA ALA A 84 -7.06 -6.97 1.16
C ALA A 84 -6.06 -5.94 1.67
N ILE A 85 -5.86 -5.80 2.99
CA ILE A 85 -4.82 -4.94 3.55
C ILE A 85 -3.43 -5.43 3.12
N PHE A 86 -3.15 -6.74 3.27
CA PHE A 86 -1.88 -7.33 2.80
C PHE A 86 -1.70 -7.18 1.30
N VAL A 87 -2.78 -7.38 0.52
CA VAL A 87 -2.76 -7.18 -0.94
C VAL A 87 -2.44 -5.74 -1.28
N LEU A 88 -3.09 -4.76 -0.66
CA LEU A 88 -2.83 -3.33 -0.93
C LEU A 88 -1.38 -2.97 -0.63
N ILE A 89 -0.83 -3.44 0.50
CA ILE A 89 0.58 -3.18 0.84
C ILE A 89 1.46 -3.70 -0.30
N ALA A 90 1.33 -4.95 -0.75
CA ALA A 90 2.12 -5.48 -1.86
C ALA A 90 1.90 -4.73 -3.19
N CYS A 91 0.64 -4.41 -3.49
CA CYS A 91 0.26 -3.63 -4.65
C CYS A 91 0.90 -2.23 -4.65
N SER A 92 1.06 -1.59 -3.49
CA SER A 92 1.70 -0.27 -3.39
C SER A 92 3.20 -0.28 -3.70
N PHE A 93 3.89 -1.38 -3.42
CA PHE A 93 5.32 -1.54 -3.74
C PHE A 93 5.54 -1.78 -5.23
N THR A 94 4.57 -2.44 -5.88
CA THR A 94 4.68 -2.92 -7.25
C THR A 94 5.07 -1.84 -8.27
N PRO A 95 4.31 -0.74 -8.45
CA PRO A 95 4.68 0.30 -9.41
C PRO A 95 5.95 1.04 -8.99
N ILE A 96 6.16 1.26 -7.69
CA ILE A 96 7.34 1.97 -7.17
C ILE A 96 8.62 1.24 -7.57
N HIS A 97 8.69 -0.07 -7.33
CA HIS A 97 9.87 -0.87 -7.61
C HIS A 97 10.04 -1.17 -9.11
N ILE A 98 8.94 -1.39 -9.84
CA ILE A 98 8.97 -1.54 -11.30
C ILE A 98 9.53 -0.28 -11.98
N ILE A 99 9.11 0.91 -11.52
CA ILE A 99 9.46 2.17 -12.19
C ILE A 99 10.84 2.68 -11.76
N LEU A 100 11.14 2.68 -10.45
CA LEU A 100 12.26 3.43 -9.89
C LEU A 100 13.49 2.58 -9.52
N PHE A 101 13.35 1.25 -9.50
CA PHE A 101 14.42 0.33 -9.11
C PHE A 101 14.79 -0.59 -10.26
N ARG A 102 15.97 -1.19 -10.22
CA ARG A 102 16.45 -2.24 -11.14
C ARG A 102 17.05 -3.40 -10.34
N GLY A 103 17.39 -4.49 -11.03
CA GLY A 103 18.05 -5.66 -10.44
C GLY A 103 17.35 -6.19 -9.19
N TRP A 104 18.13 -6.45 -8.14
CA TRP A 104 17.65 -6.95 -6.85
C TRP A 104 16.68 -5.98 -6.16
N GLY A 105 16.95 -4.67 -6.24
CA GLY A 105 16.07 -3.65 -5.65
C GLY A 105 14.66 -3.72 -6.24
N ARG A 106 14.51 -4.08 -7.52
CA ARG A 106 13.20 -4.31 -8.13
C ARG A 106 12.63 -5.67 -7.75
N TRP A 107 13.27 -6.74 -8.17
CA TRP A 107 12.65 -8.06 -8.15
C TRP A 107 12.75 -8.75 -6.79
N GLY A 108 13.85 -8.55 -6.06
CA GLY A 108 14.04 -9.11 -4.73
C GLY A 108 13.06 -8.53 -3.72
N VAL A 109 12.86 -7.20 -3.72
CA VAL A 109 11.89 -6.56 -2.82
C VAL A 109 10.46 -6.95 -3.20
N LEU A 110 10.12 -7.01 -4.49
CA LEU A 110 8.78 -7.46 -4.90
C LEU A 110 8.50 -8.91 -4.52
N ALA A 111 9.47 -9.82 -4.72
CA ALA A 111 9.35 -11.21 -4.30
C ALA A 111 9.18 -11.32 -2.77
N LEU A 112 9.95 -10.56 -2.00
CA LEU A 112 9.85 -10.52 -0.55
C LEU A 112 8.46 -10.06 -0.09
N VAL A 113 7.98 -8.93 -0.62
CA VAL A 113 6.73 -8.32 -0.16
C VAL A 113 5.51 -9.15 -0.62
N TRP A 114 5.48 -9.63 -1.85
CA TRP A 114 4.40 -10.52 -2.30
C TRP A 114 4.44 -11.88 -1.61
N GLY A 115 5.64 -12.44 -1.37
CA GLY A 115 5.80 -13.67 -0.59
C GLY A 115 5.26 -13.52 0.82
N PHE A 116 5.65 -12.43 1.50
CA PHE A 116 5.11 -12.10 2.82
C PHE A 116 3.59 -11.92 2.80
N ALA A 117 3.05 -11.21 1.79
CA ALA A 117 1.61 -11.01 1.65
C ALA A 117 0.86 -12.33 1.56
N VAL A 118 1.31 -13.24 0.69
CA VAL A 118 0.70 -14.56 0.52
C VAL A 118 0.78 -15.35 1.81
N THR A 119 1.95 -15.42 2.45
CA THR A 119 2.12 -16.14 3.72
C THR A 119 1.23 -15.57 4.82
N ALA A 120 1.19 -14.24 4.98
CA ALA A 120 0.40 -13.58 6.02
C ALA A 120 -1.10 -13.74 5.78
N ILE A 121 -1.56 -13.65 4.52
CA ILE A 121 -2.95 -13.95 4.15
C ILE A 121 -3.27 -15.40 4.51
N THR A 122 -2.46 -16.37 4.07
CA THR A 122 -2.71 -17.79 4.38
C THR A 122 -2.81 -18.04 5.88
N LEU A 123 -1.85 -17.55 6.66
CA LEU A 123 -1.86 -17.69 8.12
C LEU A 123 -3.09 -17.00 8.75
N LYS A 124 -3.41 -15.77 8.32
CA LYS A 124 -4.55 -15.03 8.85
C LYS A 124 -5.89 -15.68 8.48
N MET A 125 -6.02 -16.27 7.29
CA MET A 125 -7.27 -16.95 6.88
C MET A 125 -7.44 -18.30 7.59
N VAL A 126 -6.35 -19.03 7.85
CA VAL A 126 -6.39 -20.31 8.58
C VAL A 126 -6.72 -20.11 10.06
N PHE A 127 -6.06 -19.14 10.70
CA PHE A 127 -6.21 -18.85 12.13
C PHE A 127 -7.05 -17.59 12.36
N PHE A 128 -8.11 -17.42 11.57
CA PHE A 128 -8.82 -16.14 11.50
C PHE A 128 -9.43 -15.73 12.83
N ASP A 129 -10.10 -16.66 13.49
CA ASP A 129 -10.83 -16.45 14.74
C ASP A 129 -9.91 -16.54 15.96
N GLU A 130 -8.79 -17.25 15.86
CA GLU A 130 -7.80 -17.43 16.93
C GLU A 130 -6.76 -16.30 16.98
N MET A 131 -6.46 -15.66 15.85
CA MET A 131 -5.39 -14.67 15.77
C MET A 131 -5.80 -13.34 16.41
N PRO A 132 -5.11 -12.89 17.47
CA PRO A 132 -5.40 -11.61 18.11
C PRO A 132 -5.29 -10.43 17.15
N GLN A 133 -6.15 -9.42 17.31
CA GLN A 133 -6.14 -8.21 16.49
C GLN A 133 -4.76 -7.54 16.46
N ALA A 134 -4.08 -7.46 17.61
CA ALA A 134 -2.74 -6.89 17.72
C ALA A 134 -1.70 -7.61 16.86
N VAL A 135 -1.82 -8.93 16.69
CA VAL A 135 -0.92 -9.72 15.83
C VAL A 135 -1.14 -9.36 14.36
N GLY A 136 -2.40 -9.33 13.90
CA GLY A 136 -2.73 -8.91 12.54
C GLY A 136 -2.22 -7.51 12.23
N LEU A 137 -2.44 -6.56 13.13
CA LEU A 137 -1.96 -5.19 13.01
C LEU A 137 -0.43 -5.09 12.97
N SER A 138 0.26 -5.88 13.79
CA SER A 138 1.72 -5.95 13.79
C SER A 138 2.26 -6.51 12.48
N LEU A 139 1.57 -7.49 11.87
CA LEU A 139 1.94 -8.02 10.56
C LEU A 139 1.76 -6.96 9.45
N TYR A 140 0.66 -6.20 9.49
CA TYR A 140 0.43 -5.10 8.54
C TYR A 140 1.53 -4.05 8.64
N LEU A 141 1.84 -3.60 9.86
CA LEU A 141 2.89 -2.63 10.10
C LEU A 141 4.26 -3.17 9.70
N GLY A 142 4.63 -4.37 10.15
CA GLY A 142 5.92 -4.97 9.82
C GLY A 142 6.15 -5.06 8.30
N MET A 143 5.12 -5.46 7.55
CA MET A 143 5.17 -5.50 6.09
C MET A 143 5.32 -4.10 5.46
N GLY A 144 4.57 -3.10 5.96
CA GLY A 144 4.69 -1.71 5.51
C GLY A 144 6.07 -1.12 5.76
N TRP A 145 6.70 -1.47 6.89
CA TRP A 145 8.03 -0.98 7.29
C TRP A 145 9.17 -1.54 6.44
N ILE A 146 8.97 -2.63 5.68
CA ILE A 146 9.90 -3.01 4.60
C ILE A 146 10.11 -1.82 3.64
N GLY A 147 9.06 -1.02 3.44
CA GLY A 147 9.06 0.17 2.59
C GLY A 147 9.92 1.32 3.13
N ALA A 148 10.27 1.33 4.43
CA ALA A 148 11.21 2.32 4.97
C ALA A 148 12.58 2.21 4.30
N GLY A 149 13.03 0.98 3.99
CA GLY A 149 14.25 0.75 3.23
C GLY A 149 14.17 1.35 1.83
N SER A 150 13.07 1.12 1.12
CA SER A 150 12.81 1.72 -0.19
C SER A 150 12.74 3.25 -0.13
N GLY A 151 12.09 3.80 0.90
CA GLY A 151 12.00 5.25 1.14
C GLY A 151 13.37 5.89 1.37
N ILE A 152 14.21 5.27 2.20
CA ILE A 152 15.60 5.72 2.44
C ILE A 152 16.41 5.68 1.14
N ALA A 153 16.29 4.60 0.36
CA ALA A 153 16.97 4.48 -0.93
C ALA A 153 16.54 5.59 -1.90
N LEU A 154 15.23 5.88 -1.98
CA LEU A 154 14.69 6.95 -2.81
C LEU A 154 15.15 8.34 -2.34
N MET A 155 15.16 8.60 -1.03
CA MET A 155 15.67 9.86 -0.47
C MET A 155 17.15 10.07 -0.81
N ARG A 156 17.98 9.02 -0.72
CA ARG A 156 19.40 9.09 -1.09
C ARG A 156 19.60 9.30 -2.59
N ARG A 157 18.75 8.72 -3.43
CA ARG A 157 18.87 8.77 -4.90
C ARG A 157 18.31 10.05 -5.51
N TYR A 158 17.20 10.57 -4.97
CA TYR A 158 16.40 11.64 -5.58
C TYR A 158 16.11 12.83 -4.64
N GLY A 159 16.52 12.75 -3.38
CA GLY A 159 16.32 13.79 -2.37
C GLY A 159 15.02 13.64 -1.57
N PHE A 160 14.93 14.38 -0.45
CA PHE A 160 13.78 14.30 0.47
C PHE A 160 12.47 14.67 -0.20
N ARG A 161 12.40 15.81 -0.90
CA ARG A 161 11.16 16.30 -1.56
C ARG A 161 10.55 15.30 -2.55
N PHE A 162 11.39 14.44 -3.13
CA PHE A 162 10.93 13.38 -4.01
C PHE A 162 10.21 12.28 -3.24
N ALA A 163 10.79 11.81 -2.13
CA ALA A 163 10.27 10.68 -1.35
C ALA A 163 9.27 11.09 -0.25
N GLU A 164 9.11 12.40 0.00
CA GLU A 164 8.25 12.96 1.03
C GLU A 164 6.82 12.40 1.03
N PRO A 165 6.11 12.23 -0.11
CA PRO A 165 4.78 11.63 -0.10
C PRO A 165 4.77 10.21 0.47
N ILE A 166 5.75 9.36 0.13
CA ILE A 166 5.84 7.99 0.68
C ILE A 166 6.09 8.03 2.20
N LEU A 167 6.88 9.00 2.66
CA LEU A 167 7.14 9.21 4.09
C LEU A 167 5.85 9.57 4.83
N TRP A 168 5.12 10.59 4.36
CA TRP A 168 3.85 10.98 4.98
C TRP A 168 2.78 9.90 4.86
N GLY A 169 2.77 9.13 3.77
CA GLY A 169 1.92 7.96 3.62
C GLY A 169 2.21 6.89 4.69
N GLY A 170 3.49 6.54 4.88
CA GLY A 170 3.92 5.60 5.91
C GLY A 170 3.63 6.07 7.34
N VAL A 171 3.78 7.37 7.60
CA VAL A 171 3.42 7.98 8.89
C VAL A 171 1.91 7.88 9.12
N ALA A 172 1.08 8.22 8.13
CA ALA A 172 -0.37 8.11 8.25
C ALA A 172 -0.81 6.68 8.60
N TYR A 173 -0.31 5.67 7.88
CA TYR A 173 -0.60 4.27 8.21
C TYR A 173 -0.13 3.87 9.61
N SER A 174 1.08 4.29 10.00
CA SER A 174 1.63 3.97 11.32
C SER A 174 0.82 4.59 12.45
N VAL A 175 0.49 5.88 12.35
CA VAL A 175 -0.31 6.59 13.34
C VAL A 175 -1.71 6.00 13.44
N GLY A 176 -2.37 5.77 12.30
CA GLY A 176 -3.69 5.13 12.28
C GLY A 176 -3.68 3.76 12.93
N ALA A 177 -2.70 2.92 12.60
CA ALA A 177 -2.56 1.60 13.21
C ALA A 177 -2.35 1.72 14.73
N LEU A 178 -1.49 2.61 15.20
CA LEU A 178 -1.29 2.81 16.63
C LEU A 178 -2.56 3.30 17.33
N MET A 179 -3.33 4.20 16.72
CA MET A 179 -4.62 4.65 17.24
C MET A 179 -5.61 3.49 17.41
N GLU A 180 -5.68 2.61 16.41
CA GLU A 180 -6.50 1.39 16.47
C GLU A 180 -5.98 0.40 17.52
N ALA A 181 -4.66 0.23 17.64
CA ALA A 181 -4.03 -0.65 18.62
C ALA A 181 -4.36 -0.23 20.05
N PHE A 182 -4.21 1.07 20.34
CA PHE A 182 -4.44 1.65 21.65
C PHE A 182 -5.91 1.98 21.92
N LYS A 183 -6.79 1.75 20.95
CA LYS A 183 -8.22 2.04 21.03
C LYS A 183 -8.48 3.51 21.43
N TRP A 184 -7.71 4.43 20.84
CA TRP A 184 -7.80 5.87 21.06
C TRP A 184 -7.35 6.65 19.80
N PRO A 185 -7.98 7.79 19.43
CA PRO A 185 -9.02 8.52 20.15
C PRO A 185 -10.45 8.14 19.71
N THR A 186 -11.42 8.50 20.55
CA THR A 186 -12.82 8.65 20.13
C THR A 186 -13.07 10.12 19.86
N LEU A 187 -13.31 10.49 18.60
CA LEU A 187 -13.53 11.88 18.19
C LEU A 187 -15.01 12.28 18.34
N ILE A 188 -15.92 11.40 17.92
CA ILE A 188 -17.36 11.59 18.03
C ILE A 188 -17.98 10.31 18.61
N PRO A 189 -18.47 10.32 19.86
CA PRO A 189 -19.07 9.14 20.46
C PRO A 189 -20.18 8.55 19.60
N GLY A 190 -20.10 7.24 19.32
CA GLY A 190 -21.08 6.51 18.51
C GLY A 190 -21.01 6.76 17.00
N VAL A 191 -20.06 7.56 16.51
CA VAL A 191 -19.90 7.85 15.07
C VAL A 191 -18.45 7.67 14.60
N ILE A 192 -17.48 8.30 15.28
CA ILE A 192 -16.06 8.27 14.91
C ILE A 192 -15.24 7.84 16.14
N GLY A 193 -14.96 6.56 16.21
CA GLY A 193 -14.04 5.93 17.16
C GLY A 193 -12.66 5.67 16.55
N PRO A 194 -11.80 4.91 17.26
CA PRO A 194 -10.44 4.60 16.82
C PRO A 194 -10.38 3.88 15.46
N HIS A 195 -11.35 3.03 15.18
CA HIS A 195 -11.43 2.26 13.94
C HIS A 195 -11.74 3.16 12.74
N GLU A 196 -12.66 4.10 12.91
CA GLU A 196 -12.98 5.11 11.90
C GLU A 196 -11.80 6.06 11.67
N VAL A 197 -11.05 6.39 12.72
CA VAL A 197 -9.78 7.14 12.59
C VAL A 197 -8.75 6.33 11.80
N PHE A 198 -8.67 5.02 11.99
CA PHE A 198 -7.84 4.15 11.17
C PHE A 198 -8.27 4.16 9.70
N HIS A 199 -9.57 4.12 9.39
CA HIS A 199 -10.08 4.25 8.02
C HIS A 199 -9.67 5.58 7.37
N ILE A 200 -9.81 6.69 8.10
CA ILE A 200 -9.34 8.02 7.64
C ILE A 200 -7.83 7.98 7.36
N ALA A 201 -7.04 7.42 8.28
CA ALA A 201 -5.60 7.33 8.13
C ALA A 201 -5.19 6.48 6.92
N VAL A 202 -5.93 5.40 6.63
CA VAL A 202 -5.74 4.56 5.43
C VAL A 202 -6.00 5.38 4.16
N LEU A 203 -7.09 6.15 4.10
CA LEU A 203 -7.40 7.01 2.95
C LEU A 203 -6.34 8.10 2.74
N ILE A 204 -5.86 8.74 3.81
CA ILE A 204 -4.78 9.74 3.74
C ILE A 204 -3.48 9.09 3.25
N GLY A 205 -3.10 7.95 3.82
CA GLY A 205 -1.91 7.20 3.41
C GLY A 205 -1.98 6.80 1.93
N LEU A 206 -3.14 6.34 1.49
CA LEU A 206 -3.39 5.96 0.11
C LEU A 206 -3.35 7.16 -0.84
N ALA A 207 -3.87 8.33 -0.44
CA ALA A 207 -3.76 9.56 -1.25
C ALA A 207 -2.29 9.97 -1.46
N PHE A 208 -1.46 9.87 -0.42
CA PHE A 208 -0.03 10.10 -0.53
C PHE A 208 0.68 9.09 -1.45
N HIS A 209 0.41 7.80 -1.28
CA HIS A 209 0.97 6.77 -2.18
C HIS A 209 0.49 6.94 -3.62
N TRP A 210 -0.79 7.26 -3.83
CA TRP A 210 -1.35 7.48 -5.16
C TRP A 210 -0.73 8.69 -5.84
N SER A 211 -0.62 9.82 -5.14
CA SER A 211 0.03 11.03 -5.67
C SER A 211 1.48 10.77 -6.07
N PHE A 212 2.24 10.03 -5.24
CA PHE A 212 3.61 9.62 -5.58
C PHE A 212 3.65 8.75 -6.84
N VAL A 213 2.84 7.68 -6.87
CA VAL A 213 2.80 6.74 -8.00
C VAL A 213 2.37 7.46 -9.28
N PHE A 214 1.40 8.37 -9.21
CA PHE A 214 0.98 9.19 -10.33
C PHE A 214 2.09 10.11 -10.84
N ALA A 215 2.87 10.73 -9.94
CA ALA A 215 3.99 11.60 -10.30
C ALA A 215 5.11 10.85 -11.04
N VAL A 216 5.35 9.57 -10.71
CA VAL A 216 6.37 8.74 -11.36
C VAL A 216 5.84 7.89 -12.52
N ALA A 217 4.51 7.85 -12.73
CA ALA A 217 3.83 6.94 -13.64
C ALA A 217 4.27 7.03 -15.12
N ASP A 218 4.87 8.14 -15.54
CA ASP A 218 5.40 8.31 -16.90
C ASP A 218 6.82 7.76 -17.09
N GLY A 219 7.37 7.09 -16.08
CA GLY A 219 8.76 6.61 -16.05
C GLY A 219 9.74 7.64 -15.47
N GLY A 220 9.26 8.59 -14.66
CA GLY A 220 10.08 9.66 -14.07
C GLY A 220 10.49 10.74 -15.08
N ARG A 221 9.79 10.85 -16.22
CA ARG A 221 10.09 11.83 -17.27
C ARG A 221 9.59 13.22 -16.92
N GLY A 222 8.47 13.31 -16.19
CA GLY A 222 7.93 14.59 -15.69
C GLY A 222 8.62 15.12 -14.42
N LEU A 223 9.47 14.31 -13.78
CA LEU A 223 10.19 14.73 -12.59
C LEU A 223 11.42 15.54 -12.99
N GLN A 224 11.41 16.83 -12.65
CA GLN A 224 12.55 17.75 -12.67
C GLN A 224 13.60 17.31 -11.63
N ILE A 225 14.12 16.09 -11.77
CA ILE A 225 15.22 15.60 -10.95
C ILE A 225 16.47 16.38 -11.37
N PRO A 226 17.17 17.06 -10.45
CA PRO A 226 18.40 17.76 -10.77
C PRO A 226 19.34 16.85 -11.55
N ALA A 227 19.93 17.34 -12.65
CA ALA A 227 20.74 16.54 -13.56
C ALA A 227 21.88 15.76 -12.84
N THR A 228 22.33 16.28 -11.70
CA THR A 228 23.32 15.67 -10.79
C THR A 228 22.87 14.35 -10.17
N ALA A 229 21.60 14.22 -9.81
CA ALA A 229 21.03 12.98 -9.25
C ALA A 229 20.80 11.90 -10.32
N ARG A 230 20.45 12.30 -11.56
CA ARG A 230 20.31 11.37 -12.69
C ARG A 230 21.63 10.67 -13.04
N ARG A 231 22.77 11.37 -12.90
CA ARG A 231 24.12 10.84 -13.18
C ARG A 231 24.63 9.87 -12.10
N ARG A 232 24.31 10.11 -10.82
CA ARG A 232 24.62 9.17 -9.71
C ARG A 232 23.76 7.91 -9.74
N ALA A 233 22.51 8.03 -10.19
CA ALA A 233 21.58 6.91 -10.27
C ALA A 233 22.02 5.83 -11.28
N GLY A 234 22.53 6.21 -12.46
CA GLY A 234 23.04 5.25 -13.45
C GLY A 234 24.26 4.47 -12.94
N ALA A 235 25.25 5.20 -12.39
CA ALA A 235 26.50 4.60 -11.93
C ALA A 235 26.36 3.59 -10.77
N ALA A 236 25.34 3.76 -9.90
CA ALA A 236 25.10 2.83 -8.79
C ALA A 236 24.44 1.51 -9.20
N ASP A 237 23.62 1.51 -10.25
CA ASP A 237 23.03 0.28 -10.82
C ASP A 237 24.10 -0.51 -11.61
N ASP A 238 24.91 0.19 -12.43
CA ASP A 238 25.96 -0.43 -13.24
C ASP A 238 27.09 -1.04 -12.39
N GLY A 239 27.46 -0.38 -11.27
CA GLY A 239 28.46 -0.87 -10.32
C GLY A 239 28.05 -2.13 -9.55
N ALA A 240 26.75 -2.30 -9.29
CA ALA A 240 26.22 -3.52 -8.67
C ALA A 240 26.13 -4.69 -9.66
N GLU A 241 25.82 -4.41 -10.94
CA GLU A 241 25.72 -5.42 -12.00
C GLU A 241 27.09 -5.94 -12.45
N THR A 242 28.10 -5.06 -12.51
CA THR A 242 29.50 -5.44 -12.80
C THR A 242 30.20 -6.19 -11.65
N ALA A 243 29.83 -5.94 -10.39
CA ALA A 243 30.40 -6.65 -9.24
C ALA A 243 29.95 -8.14 -9.15
N THR A 244 28.90 -8.52 -9.87
CA THR A 244 28.37 -9.90 -9.93
C THR A 244 28.80 -10.69 -11.16
N ALA A 245 29.57 -10.10 -12.07
CA ALA A 245 30.08 -10.83 -13.23
C ALA A 245 31.27 -11.73 -12.81
N PRO A 246 31.21 -13.06 -13.02
CA PRO A 246 32.34 -13.93 -12.72
C PRO A 246 33.54 -13.55 -13.60
N ALA A 247 34.72 -13.43 -12.97
CA ALA A 247 35.96 -13.15 -13.67
C ALA A 247 36.18 -14.19 -14.80
N PRO A 248 36.56 -13.77 -16.02
CA PRO A 248 36.85 -14.72 -17.09
C PRO A 248 38.02 -15.59 -16.64
N THR A 249 37.74 -16.88 -16.41
CA THR A 249 38.77 -17.90 -16.21
C THR A 249 39.52 -18.06 -17.53
N GLY A 250 40.59 -17.29 -17.69
CA GLY A 250 41.54 -17.44 -18.78
C GLY A 250 42.28 -18.75 -18.61
N VAL A 251 41.85 -19.78 -19.34
CA VAL A 251 42.68 -20.96 -19.60
C VAL A 251 43.47 -20.65 -20.87
N ARG A 252 44.80 -20.52 -20.70
CA ARG A 252 45.78 -20.56 -21.78
C ARG A 252 46.11 -22.02 -22.12
#